data_AF-A0A239PX67-F1
#
_entry.id   AF-A0A239PX67-F1
#
_cell.length_a   1.000
_cell.length_b   1.000
_cell.length_c   1.000
_cell.angle_alpha   90.00
_cell.angle_beta   90.00
_cell.angle_gamma   90.00
#
_symmetry.space_group_name_H-M   'P 1'
#
loop_
_entity.id
_entity.type
_entity.pdbx_description
1 polymer ?
#
loop_
_entity_poly.entity_id
_entity_poly.type
_entity_poly.pdbx_seq_one_letter_code
_entity_poly.pdbx_strand_id
1 'polypeptide(L)'
;MTHPLEDYLAAAGESPSAFAARLGVEAGAIVRILGGGAPSSPVLARRIVEACAGAVTFDDLYAAGAGVSDLAARRRDGEPSPDIELLAAVIGLVLPEAPIEAVETAAEAAANAYEALGRLTNRRGPDRLVQVLRPVLEEIPKDFPDHPIPPARLAEAPRRAAQLYFQARERRPR
;
A
#
# COMPACT_ATOMS: atom_id res chain seq x y z
N MET A 1 27.76 4.12 16.90
CA MET A 1 28.41 3.64 15.68
C MET A 1 28.27 4.76 14.68
N THR A 2 29.38 5.28 14.19
CA THR A 2 29.41 6.37 13.19
C THR A 2 28.88 5.83 11.86
N HIS A 3 28.15 6.63 11.10
CA HIS A 3 27.56 6.19 9.84
C HIS A 3 28.68 5.99 8.79
N PRO A 4 28.72 4.91 7.98
CA PRO A 4 29.83 4.66 7.03
C PRO A 4 30.09 5.82 6.04
N LEU A 5 29.04 6.50 5.60
CA LEU A 5 29.14 7.76 4.83
C LEU A 5 29.84 8.90 5.59
N GLU A 6 29.66 9.01 6.91
CA GLU A 6 30.33 10.01 7.74
C GLU A 6 31.83 9.72 7.81
N ASP A 7 32.20 8.45 8.00
CA ASP A 7 33.61 8.02 8.01
C ASP A 7 34.27 8.28 6.65
N TYR A 8 33.56 8.03 5.54
CA TYR A 8 34.03 8.37 4.20
C TYR A 8 34.27 9.88 4.03
N LEU A 9 33.32 10.72 4.45
CA LEU A 9 33.45 12.18 4.33
C LEU A 9 34.59 12.71 5.20
N ALA A 10 34.76 12.18 6.40
CA ALA A 10 35.87 12.51 7.29
C ALA A 10 37.22 12.11 6.67
N ALA A 11 37.32 10.90 6.10
CA ALA A 11 38.52 10.44 5.41
C ALA A 11 38.85 11.27 4.15
N ALA A 12 37.82 11.73 3.44
CA ALA A 12 37.97 12.58 2.26
C ALA A 12 38.21 14.08 2.61
N GLY A 13 38.05 14.48 3.87
CA GLY A 13 38.05 15.89 4.27
C GLY A 13 36.94 16.72 3.62
N GLU A 14 35.85 16.07 3.20
CA GLU A 14 34.75 16.67 2.45
C GLU A 14 33.58 17.00 3.39
N SER A 15 33.06 18.23 3.34
CA SER A 15 31.87 18.57 4.12
C SER A 15 30.59 17.96 3.52
N PRO A 16 29.56 17.65 4.32
CA PRO A 16 28.29 17.13 3.81
C PRO A 16 27.64 18.03 2.74
N SER A 17 27.77 19.36 2.89
CA SER A 17 27.27 20.34 1.92
C SER A 17 28.04 20.31 0.60
N ALA A 18 29.37 20.15 0.65
CA ALA A 18 30.20 20.03 -0.55
C ALA A 18 29.90 18.72 -1.31
N PHE A 19 29.76 17.62 -0.58
CA PHE A 19 29.36 16.34 -1.14
C PHE A 19 27.96 16.40 -1.78
N ALA A 20 26.99 17.06 -1.12
CA ALA A 20 25.65 17.28 -1.66
C ALA A 20 25.68 18.08 -2.98
N ALA A 21 26.47 19.16 -3.02
CA ALA A 21 26.67 19.96 -4.23
C ALA A 21 27.27 19.13 -5.38
N ARG A 22 28.26 18.27 -5.08
CA ARG A 22 28.87 17.36 -6.04
C ARG A 22 27.87 16.35 -6.62
N LEU A 23 26.92 15.90 -5.80
CA LEU A 23 25.84 15.00 -6.20
C LEU A 23 24.67 15.70 -6.91
N GLY A 24 24.65 17.04 -6.91
CA GLY A 24 23.54 17.84 -7.42
C GLY A 24 22.26 17.67 -6.59
N VAL A 25 22.39 17.56 -5.27
CA VAL A 25 21.27 17.35 -4.34
C VAL A 25 21.30 18.36 -3.20
N GLU A 26 20.17 18.49 -2.52
CA GLU A 26 20.03 19.41 -1.38
C GLU A 26 20.83 18.91 -0.16
N ALA A 27 21.57 19.80 0.50
CA ALA A 27 22.45 19.45 1.62
C ALA A 27 21.70 18.78 2.79
N GLY A 28 20.45 19.18 3.04
CA GLY A 28 19.59 18.55 4.05
C GLY A 28 19.31 17.08 3.78
N ALA A 29 19.38 16.61 2.53
CA ALA A 29 19.25 15.19 2.21
C ALA A 29 20.44 14.38 2.74
N ILE A 30 21.67 14.89 2.60
CA ILE A 30 22.88 14.22 3.09
C ILE A 30 22.93 14.27 4.62
N VAL A 31 22.65 15.43 5.22
CA VAL A 31 22.59 15.58 6.69
C VAL A 31 21.58 14.61 7.32
N ARG A 32 20.42 14.41 6.67
CA ARG A 32 19.41 13.44 7.14
C ARG A 32 19.94 12.00 7.11
N ILE A 33 20.70 11.64 6.07
CA ILE A 33 21.28 10.29 5.94
C ILE A 33 22.32 10.05 7.02
N LEU A 34 23.22 11.02 7.23
CA LEU A 34 24.22 10.96 8.31
C LEU A 34 23.58 10.85 9.70
N GLY A 35 22.42 11.49 9.90
CA GLY A 35 21.60 11.36 11.12
C GLY A 35 20.83 10.04 11.26
N GLY A 36 21.11 9.03 10.43
CA GLY A 36 20.45 7.71 10.46
C GLY A 36 19.16 7.61 9.64
N GLY A 37 18.86 8.60 8.79
CA GLY A 37 17.76 8.52 7.85
C GLY A 37 18.12 7.70 6.60
N ALA A 38 17.12 7.08 5.97
CA ALA A 38 17.32 6.44 4.68
C ALA A 38 17.34 7.48 3.53
N PRO A 39 18.04 7.19 2.41
CA PRO A 39 17.91 7.97 1.19
C PRO A 39 16.46 8.08 0.73
N SER A 40 16.03 9.28 0.30
CA SER A 40 14.64 9.52 -0.15
C SER A 40 14.28 8.79 -1.44
N SER A 41 15.26 8.31 -2.21
CA SER A 41 15.04 7.52 -3.42
C SER A 41 16.21 6.56 -3.71
N PRO A 42 15.96 5.45 -4.42
CA PRO A 42 17.02 4.56 -4.89
C PRO A 42 18.02 5.23 -5.83
N VAL A 43 17.58 6.25 -6.58
CA VAL A 43 18.44 7.05 -7.48
C VAL A 43 19.47 7.83 -6.67
N LEU A 44 19.07 8.44 -5.55
CA LEU A 44 19.98 9.12 -4.64
C LEU A 44 20.99 8.14 -4.03
N ALA A 45 20.51 6.98 -3.55
CA ALA A 45 21.38 5.95 -2.99
C ALA A 45 22.45 5.50 -3.99
N ARG A 46 22.04 5.22 -5.24
CA ARG A 46 22.96 4.87 -6.32
C ARG A 46 24.02 5.94 -6.58
N ARG A 47 23.60 7.21 -6.65
CA ARG A 47 24.54 8.33 -6.84
C ARG A 47 25.56 8.44 -5.73
N ILE A 48 25.16 8.19 -4.47
CA ILE A 48 26.07 8.19 -3.32
C ILE A 48 27.08 7.03 -3.44
N VAL A 49 26.61 5.82 -3.71
CA VAL A 49 27.47 4.63 -3.89
C VAL A 49 28.50 4.84 -5.01
N GLU A 50 28.05 5.36 -6.16
CA GLU A 50 28.92 5.68 -7.30
C GLU A 50 29.93 6.78 -6.94
N ALA A 51 29.48 7.83 -6.25
CA ALA A 51 30.33 8.95 -5.83
C ALA A 51 31.35 8.61 -4.75
N CYS A 52 31.11 7.54 -4.00
CA CYS A 52 32.02 6.97 -3.01
C CYS A 52 32.84 5.79 -3.58
N ALA A 53 32.75 5.52 -4.89
CA ALA A 53 33.44 4.41 -5.57
C ALA A 53 33.27 3.05 -4.88
N GLY A 54 32.09 2.81 -4.27
CA GLY A 54 31.79 1.57 -3.55
C GLY A 54 32.29 1.51 -2.10
N ALA A 55 32.95 2.55 -1.56
CA ALA A 55 33.33 2.63 -0.15
C ALA A 55 32.10 2.73 0.79
N VAL A 56 30.96 3.15 0.24
CA VAL A 56 29.65 3.11 0.89
C VAL A 56 28.74 2.26 0.01
N THR A 57 28.12 1.24 0.58
CA THR A 57 27.23 0.32 -0.14
C THR A 57 25.75 0.69 0.04
N PHE A 58 24.87 0.06 -0.75
CA PHE A 58 23.42 0.20 -0.54
C PHE A 58 23.01 -0.28 0.84
N ASP A 59 23.55 -1.40 1.30
CA ASP A 59 23.25 -1.94 2.62
C ASP A 59 23.67 -0.96 3.71
N ASP A 60 24.81 -0.28 3.59
CA ASP A 60 25.22 0.74 4.58
C ASP A 60 24.22 1.90 4.68
N LEU A 61 23.72 2.38 3.54
CA LEU A 61 22.76 3.49 3.46
C LEU A 61 21.36 3.13 4.00
N TYR A 62 20.97 1.85 3.90
CA TYR A 62 19.66 1.37 4.33
C TYR A 62 19.69 0.64 5.69
N ALA A 63 20.85 0.14 6.12
CA ALA A 63 21.07 -0.50 7.41
C ALA A 63 21.33 0.53 8.52
N ALA A 64 21.96 1.67 8.22
CA ALA A 64 22.01 2.78 9.19
C ALA A 64 20.62 3.41 9.42
N GLY A 65 19.74 3.28 8.43
CA GLY A 65 18.30 3.51 8.52
C GLY A 65 17.50 2.26 8.90
N ALA A 66 18.08 1.26 9.57
CA ALA A 66 17.36 0.07 10.05
C ALA A 66 16.37 0.34 11.20
N GLY A 67 16.03 1.60 11.46
CA GLY A 67 14.61 1.88 11.57
C GLY A 67 14.03 1.80 10.16
N VAL A 68 13.83 0.58 9.63
CA VAL A 68 12.85 0.34 8.55
C VAL A 68 11.71 1.25 8.94
N SER A 69 11.53 2.39 8.26
CA SER A 69 10.52 3.36 8.63
C SER A 69 9.27 2.58 8.45
N ASP A 70 8.75 2.05 9.57
CA ASP A 70 8.23 0.70 9.58
C ASP A 70 7.10 0.70 8.58
N LEU A 71 7.41 0.25 7.35
CA LEU A 71 6.49 0.40 6.25
C LEU A 71 5.35 -0.57 6.53
N ALA A 72 5.63 -1.61 7.33
CA ALA A 72 4.68 -2.45 8.02
C ALA A 72 3.98 -1.76 9.21
N ALA A 73 4.57 -0.82 9.99
CA ALA A 73 3.89 -0.03 11.03
C ALA A 73 2.99 1.05 10.44
N ARG A 74 3.47 1.81 9.44
CA ARG A 74 2.67 2.75 8.66
C ARG A 74 1.64 2.04 7.78
N ARG A 75 1.83 0.76 7.45
CA ARG A 75 0.78 -0.13 6.91
C ARG A 75 -0.12 -0.74 8.01
N ARG A 76 0.32 -0.77 9.27
CA ARG A 76 -0.45 -1.26 10.44
C ARG A 76 -1.39 -0.24 11.03
N ASP A 77 -1.34 1.03 10.60
CA ASP A 77 -2.56 1.84 10.50
C ASP A 77 -3.44 1.26 9.37
N GLY A 78 -3.75 -0.03 9.50
CA GLY A 78 -4.59 -0.80 8.63
C GLY A 78 -5.98 -0.26 8.82
N GLU A 79 -6.61 0.16 7.72
CA GLU A 79 -8.06 0.29 7.73
C GLU A 79 -8.63 -1.00 8.35
N PRO A 80 -9.58 -0.87 9.29
CA PRO A 80 -10.19 -2.04 9.90
C PRO A 80 -10.68 -2.97 8.79
N SER A 81 -10.52 -4.27 9.04
CA SER A 81 -11.02 -5.30 8.13
C SER A 81 -12.47 -4.99 7.74
N PRO A 82 -12.86 -5.17 6.47
CA PRO A 82 -14.24 -4.98 6.09
C PRO A 82 -15.18 -5.84 6.94
N ASP A 83 -16.25 -5.23 7.44
CA ASP A 83 -17.34 -5.97 8.09
C ASP A 83 -18.03 -6.84 7.04
N ILE A 84 -17.86 -8.15 7.17
CA ILE A 84 -18.34 -9.14 6.19
C ILE A 84 -19.87 -9.13 6.12
N GLU A 85 -20.58 -9.00 7.24
CA GLU A 85 -22.04 -8.97 7.27
C GLU A 85 -22.57 -7.72 6.56
N LEU A 86 -21.96 -6.57 6.82
CA LEU A 86 -22.31 -5.33 6.13
C LEU A 86 -21.99 -5.43 4.63
N LEU A 87 -20.87 -6.04 4.28
CA LEU A 87 -20.46 -6.22 2.89
C LEU A 87 -21.41 -7.16 2.15
N ALA A 88 -21.83 -8.27 2.78
CA ALA A 88 -22.84 -9.18 2.26
C ALA A 88 -24.18 -8.47 2.04
N ALA A 89 -24.67 -7.72 3.03
CA ALA A 89 -25.91 -6.94 2.90
C ALA A 89 -25.87 -5.96 1.73
N VAL A 90 -24.73 -5.28 1.53
CA VAL A 90 -24.54 -4.34 0.44
C VAL A 90 -24.43 -5.03 -0.92
N ILE A 91 -23.72 -6.17 -1.00
CA ILE A 91 -23.63 -6.96 -2.23
C ILE A 91 -25.03 -7.47 -2.63
N GLY A 92 -25.81 -8.01 -1.69
CA GLY A 92 -27.18 -8.45 -1.94
C GLY A 92 -28.10 -7.31 -2.39
N LEU A 93 -27.89 -6.08 -1.91
CA LEU A 93 -28.64 -4.91 -2.36
C LEU A 93 -28.32 -4.53 -3.82
N VAL A 94 -27.07 -4.70 -4.26
CA VAL A 94 -26.68 -4.36 -5.64
C VAL A 94 -26.87 -5.52 -6.63
N LEU A 95 -26.95 -6.76 -6.13
CA LEU A 95 -27.18 -7.99 -6.89
C LEU A 95 -28.35 -8.78 -6.29
N PRO A 96 -29.59 -8.28 -6.37
CA PRO A 96 -30.76 -8.94 -5.77
C PRO A 96 -31.10 -10.29 -6.42
N GLU A 97 -30.60 -10.58 -7.62
CA GLU A 97 -30.75 -11.87 -8.29
C GLU A 97 -29.82 -12.95 -7.74
N ALA A 98 -28.71 -12.56 -7.11
CA ALA A 98 -27.73 -13.50 -6.61
C ALA A 98 -28.30 -14.28 -5.41
N PRO A 99 -28.09 -15.60 -5.35
CA PRO A 99 -28.49 -16.38 -4.19
C PRO A 99 -27.68 -15.95 -2.96
N ILE A 100 -28.26 -16.14 -1.77
CA ILE A 100 -27.67 -15.69 -0.51
C ILE A 100 -26.27 -16.27 -0.34
N GLU A 101 -26.08 -17.54 -0.69
CA GLU A 101 -24.82 -18.26 -0.63
C GLU A 101 -23.73 -17.61 -1.51
N ALA A 102 -24.10 -17.12 -2.71
CA ALA A 102 -23.17 -16.40 -3.59
C ALA A 102 -22.79 -15.04 -3.00
N VAL A 103 -23.75 -14.36 -2.36
CA VAL A 103 -23.54 -13.06 -1.71
C VAL A 103 -22.59 -13.20 -0.52
N GLU A 104 -22.80 -14.19 0.33
CA GLU A 104 -21.95 -14.50 1.48
C GLU A 104 -20.53 -14.87 1.04
N THR A 105 -20.41 -15.78 0.07
CA THR A 105 -19.12 -16.18 -0.49
C THR A 105 -18.37 -14.98 -1.10
N ALA A 106 -19.09 -14.10 -1.79
CA ALA A 106 -18.51 -12.88 -2.36
C ALA A 106 -18.04 -11.89 -1.30
N ALA A 107 -18.79 -11.72 -0.22
CA ALA A 107 -18.41 -10.85 0.88
C ALA A 107 -17.13 -11.33 1.56
N GLU A 108 -17.04 -12.63 1.87
CA GLU A 108 -15.85 -13.23 2.48
C GLU A 108 -14.63 -13.12 1.56
N ALA A 109 -14.78 -13.49 0.29
CA ALA A 109 -13.70 -13.41 -0.70
C ALA A 109 -13.21 -11.97 -0.88
N ALA A 110 -14.13 -11.00 -0.94
CA ALA A 110 -13.79 -9.59 -1.05
C ALA A 110 -13.09 -9.05 0.20
N ALA A 111 -13.53 -9.42 1.41
CA ALA A 111 -12.88 -8.99 2.65
C ALA A 111 -11.44 -9.54 2.74
N ASN A 112 -11.25 -10.83 2.47
CA ASN A 112 -9.93 -11.47 2.44
C ASN A 112 -9.00 -10.84 1.40
N ALA A 113 -9.51 -10.60 0.18
CA ALA A 113 -8.75 -9.93 -0.87
C ALA A 113 -8.42 -8.47 -0.51
N TYR A 114 -9.33 -7.76 0.15
CA TYR A 114 -9.12 -6.38 0.60
C TYR A 114 -7.97 -6.29 1.62
N GLU A 115 -7.95 -7.20 2.60
CA GLU A 115 -6.87 -7.28 3.56
C GLU A 115 -5.53 -7.62 2.90
N ALA A 116 -5.52 -8.64 2.05
CA ALA A 116 -4.32 -9.06 1.33
C ALA A 116 -3.76 -7.91 0.48
N LEU A 117 -4.60 -7.21 -0.28
CA LEU A 117 -4.19 -6.07 -1.09
C LEU A 117 -3.77 -4.86 -0.27
N GLY A 118 -4.29 -4.71 0.95
CA GLY A 118 -3.81 -3.71 1.89
C GLY A 118 -2.36 -3.90 2.32
N ARG A 119 -1.87 -5.14 2.28
CA ARG A 119 -0.46 -5.48 2.54
C ARG A 119 0.43 -5.32 1.31
N LEU A 120 -0.13 -5.14 0.11
CA LEU A 120 0.63 -5.13 -1.14
C LEU A 120 0.59 -3.77 -1.86
N THR A 121 -0.44 -2.96 -1.61
CA THR A 121 -0.71 -1.73 -2.37
C THR A 121 -0.93 -0.52 -1.46
N ASN A 122 -0.77 0.67 -2.03
CA ASN A 122 -1.06 1.93 -1.35
C ASN A 122 -2.50 2.42 -1.58
N ARG A 123 -3.30 1.73 -2.41
CA ARG A 123 -4.73 2.03 -2.59
C ARG A 123 -5.47 1.80 -1.28
N ARG A 124 -6.46 2.62 -0.95
CA ARG A 124 -7.19 2.60 0.33
C ARG A 124 -8.68 2.81 0.11
N GLY A 125 -9.48 2.53 1.12
CA GLY A 125 -10.88 2.91 1.18
C GLY A 125 -11.71 2.38 0.00
N PRO A 126 -12.63 3.19 -0.55
CA PRO A 126 -13.52 2.78 -1.63
C PRO A 126 -12.80 2.23 -2.86
N ASP A 127 -11.67 2.84 -3.27
CA ASP A 127 -10.96 2.43 -4.49
C ASP A 127 -10.36 1.02 -4.37
N ARG A 128 -9.84 0.67 -3.19
CA ARG A 128 -9.38 -0.70 -2.92
C ARG A 128 -10.55 -1.67 -2.94
N LEU A 129 -11.69 -1.30 -2.35
CA LEU A 129 -12.87 -2.17 -2.32
C LEU A 129 -13.44 -2.41 -3.73
N VAL A 130 -13.48 -1.40 -4.60
CA VAL A 130 -13.86 -1.56 -6.01
C VAL A 130 -12.91 -2.51 -6.74
N GLN A 131 -11.61 -2.43 -6.47
CA GLN A 131 -10.62 -3.29 -7.11
C GLN A 131 -10.83 -4.77 -6.73
N VAL A 132 -11.19 -5.07 -5.49
CA VAL A 132 -11.39 -6.46 -5.05
C VAL A 132 -12.76 -7.00 -5.44
N LEU A 133 -13.80 -6.17 -5.39
CA LEU A 133 -15.16 -6.60 -5.73
C LEU A 133 -15.31 -6.94 -7.20
N ARG A 134 -14.55 -6.29 -8.10
CA ARG A 134 -14.69 -6.54 -9.54
C ARG A 134 -14.47 -8.01 -9.94
N PRO A 135 -13.29 -8.62 -9.69
CA PRO A 135 -13.08 -10.03 -10.03
C PRO A 135 -13.98 -10.97 -9.22
N VAL A 136 -14.27 -10.63 -7.95
CA VAL A 136 -15.13 -11.45 -7.08
C VAL A 136 -16.55 -11.56 -7.63
N LEU A 137 -17.15 -10.44 -8.02
CA LEU A 137 -18.50 -10.39 -8.57
C LEU A 137 -18.56 -10.89 -10.02
N GLU A 138 -17.44 -10.92 -10.74
CA GLU A 138 -17.36 -11.52 -12.07
C GLU A 138 -17.31 -13.06 -12.01
N GLU A 139 -16.61 -13.64 -11.02
CA GLU A 139 -16.40 -15.09 -10.95
C GLU A 139 -17.47 -15.83 -10.13
N ILE A 140 -17.79 -15.38 -8.91
CA ILE A 140 -18.62 -16.15 -7.98
C ILE A 140 -20.03 -16.43 -8.53
N PRO A 141 -20.72 -15.49 -9.20
CA PRO A 141 -22.04 -15.79 -9.77
C PRO A 141 -22.02 -16.87 -10.85
N LYS A 142 -20.87 -17.18 -11.48
CA LYS A 142 -20.78 -18.24 -12.50
C LYS A 142 -20.97 -19.63 -11.91
N ASP A 143 -20.73 -19.80 -10.62
CA ASP A 143 -20.98 -21.05 -9.89
C ASP A 143 -22.49 -21.28 -9.64
N PHE A 144 -23.33 -20.28 -9.93
CA PHE A 144 -24.78 -20.30 -9.73
C PHE A 144 -25.53 -20.02 -11.05
N PRO A 145 -25.47 -20.92 -12.03
CA PRO A 145 -25.99 -20.69 -13.39
C PRO A 145 -27.51 -20.46 -13.46
N ASP A 146 -28.26 -20.94 -12.46
CA ASP A 146 -29.72 -20.73 -12.37
C ASP A 146 -30.11 -19.29 -12.00
N HIS A 147 -29.13 -18.46 -11.64
CA HIS A 147 -29.30 -17.06 -11.22
C HIS A 147 -28.50 -16.11 -12.12
N PRO A 148 -28.90 -15.93 -13.39
CA PRO A 148 -28.14 -15.13 -14.34
C PRO A 148 -28.16 -13.65 -13.97
N ILE A 149 -26.96 -13.07 -13.78
CA ILE A 149 -26.79 -11.64 -13.50
C ILE A 149 -26.49 -10.89 -14.80
N PRO A 150 -27.23 -9.81 -15.12
CA PRO A 150 -26.96 -9.02 -16.32
C PRO A 150 -25.53 -8.43 -16.33
N PRO A 151 -24.78 -8.52 -17.46
CA PRO A 151 -23.42 -7.98 -17.54
C PRO A 151 -23.31 -6.48 -17.20
N ALA A 152 -24.31 -5.69 -17.59
CA ALA A 152 -24.37 -4.27 -17.25
C ALA A 152 -24.42 -4.04 -15.73
N ARG A 153 -25.11 -4.92 -15.00
CA ARG A 153 -25.21 -4.85 -13.54
C ARG A 153 -23.88 -5.25 -12.88
N LEU A 154 -23.22 -6.28 -13.38
CA LEU A 154 -21.88 -6.68 -12.91
C LEU A 154 -20.84 -5.56 -13.12
N ALA A 155 -20.94 -4.78 -14.19
CA ALA A 155 -20.03 -3.66 -14.45
C ALA A 155 -20.17 -2.50 -13.45
N GLU A 156 -21.39 -2.26 -12.94
CA GLU A 156 -21.70 -1.16 -12.03
C GLU A 156 -21.63 -1.57 -10.54
N ALA A 157 -21.95 -2.82 -10.24
CA ALA A 157 -22.09 -3.34 -8.88
C ALA A 157 -20.86 -3.10 -7.98
N PRO A 158 -19.60 -3.29 -8.43
CA PRO A 158 -18.43 -3.05 -7.57
C PRO A 158 -18.33 -1.61 -7.05
N ARG A 159 -18.58 -0.62 -7.93
CA ARG A 159 -18.56 0.79 -7.55
C ARG A 159 -19.71 1.12 -6.62
N ARG A 160 -20.91 0.63 -6.93
CA ARG A 160 -22.11 0.90 -6.14
C ARG A 160 -22.02 0.27 -4.74
N ALA A 161 -21.56 -0.97 -4.65
CA ALA A 161 -21.33 -1.67 -3.40
C ALA A 161 -20.29 -0.95 -2.54
N ALA A 162 -19.14 -0.57 -3.11
CA ALA A 162 -18.14 0.16 -2.33
C ALA A 162 -18.68 1.48 -1.76
N GLN A 163 -19.43 2.26 -2.54
CA GLN A 163 -20.06 3.49 -2.06
C GLN A 163 -21.02 3.24 -0.89
N LEU A 164 -21.93 2.28 -1.04
CA LEU A 164 -22.94 1.94 -0.03
C LEU A 164 -22.30 1.41 1.25
N TYR A 165 -21.27 0.57 1.13
CA TYR A 165 -20.53 0.03 2.26
C TYR A 165 -19.91 1.13 3.12
N PHE A 166 -19.18 2.07 2.50
CA PHE A 166 -18.54 3.16 3.25
C PHE A 166 -19.55 4.15 3.82
N GLN A 167 -20.64 4.46 3.10
CA GLN A 167 -21.74 5.28 3.63
C GLN A 167 -22.41 4.64 4.86
N ALA A 168 -22.63 3.32 4.83
CA ALA A 168 -23.25 2.61 5.94
C ALA A 168 -22.30 2.50 7.14
N ARG A 169 -21.01 2.25 6.88
CA ARG A 169 -19.97 2.19 7.90
C ARG A 169 -19.79 3.51 8.64
N GLU A 170 -19.89 4.65 7.96
CA GLU A 170 -19.82 5.98 8.59
C GLU A 170 -21.03 6.30 9.49
N ARG A 171 -22.17 5.64 9.25
CA ARG A 171 -23.42 5.86 10.00
C ARG A 171 -23.57 4.96 11.23
N ARG A 172 -22.73 3.92 11.38
CA ARG A 172 -22.75 3.08 12.58
C ARG A 172 -22.02 3.78 13.73
N PRO A 173 -22.66 3.97 14.90
CA PRO A 173 -21.95 4.45 16.09
C PRO A 173 -20.87 3.43 16.49
N ARG A 174 -19.69 3.95 16.86
CA ARG A 174 -18.56 3.16 17.35
C ARG A 174 -18.84 2.54 18.71
#